data_AF-A0A150A6I3-F1
#
_entry.id   AF-A0A150A6I3-F1
#
_cell.length_a   1.000
_cell.length_b   1.000
_cell.length_c   1.000
_cell.angle_alpha   90.00
_cell.angle_beta   90.00
_cell.angle_gamma   90.00
#
_symmetry.space_group_name_H-M   'P 1'
#
loop_
_entity.id
_entity.type
_entity.pdbx_description
1 polymer ?
#
loop_
_entity_poly.entity_id
_entity_poly.type
_entity_poly.pdbx_seq_one_letter_code
_entity_poly.pdbx_strand_id
1 'polypeptide(L)'
;MQRAEVERVAGEHLAMPGDLFSLSGNELADYLDDDGNVDPEKVAADVDAVLTERPGLRKNAPAFDPSQGLGGSLQAKREPTLADLLSAPPQHPY
;
A
#
# COMPACT_ATOMS: atom_id res chain seq x y z
N MET A 1 -7.71 -13.80 -5.96
CA MET A 1 -6.25 -13.62 -5.90
C MET A 1 -5.76 -12.71 -7.02
N GLN A 2 -5.99 -13.02 -8.31
CA GLN A 2 -5.51 -12.21 -9.45
C GLN A 2 -5.93 -10.73 -9.39
N ARG A 3 -7.21 -10.43 -9.12
CA ARG A 3 -7.67 -9.03 -9.00
C ARG A 3 -6.89 -8.25 -7.93
N ALA A 4 -6.66 -8.87 -6.78
CA ALA A 4 -5.88 -8.25 -5.71
C ALA A 4 -4.43 -8.03 -6.12
N GLU A 5 -3.87 -8.87 -6.99
CA GLU A 5 -2.52 -8.71 -7.55
C GLU A 5 -2.45 -7.56 -8.56
N VAL A 6 -3.45 -7.40 -9.43
CA VAL A 6 -3.58 -6.22 -10.30
C VAL A 6 -3.65 -4.95 -9.46
N GLU A 7 -4.49 -4.94 -8.43
CA GLU A 7 -4.61 -3.80 -7.51
C GLU A 7 -3.32 -3.57 -6.72
N ARG A 8 -2.56 -4.62 -6.38
CA ARG A 8 -1.26 -4.50 -5.72
C ARG A 8 -0.25 -3.74 -6.61
N VAL A 9 -0.13 -4.16 -7.87
CA VAL A 9 0.77 -3.53 -8.86
C VAL A 9 0.34 -2.09 -9.15
N ALA A 10 -0.95 -1.87 -9.41
CA ALA A 10 -1.48 -0.54 -9.66
C ALA A 10 -1.28 0.41 -8.47
N GLY A 11 -1.36 -0.10 -7.23
CA GLY A 11 -1.13 0.65 -5.99
C GLY A 11 0.31 1.09 -5.72
N GLU A 12 1.25 0.71 -6.58
CA GLU A 12 2.59 1.30 -6.59
C GLU A 12 2.55 2.76 -7.07
N HIS A 13 1.59 3.11 -7.94
CA HIS A 13 1.49 4.43 -8.57
C HIS A 13 0.16 5.15 -8.34
N LEU A 14 -0.96 4.44 -8.23
CA LEU A 14 -2.28 5.02 -7.96
C LEU A 14 -2.53 5.15 -6.46
N ALA A 15 -3.22 6.24 -6.07
CA ALA A 15 -3.68 6.40 -4.70
C ALA A 15 -4.74 5.36 -4.34
N MET A 16 -5.69 5.12 -5.25
CA MET A 16 -6.76 4.12 -5.14
C MET A 16 -6.61 3.11 -6.28
N PRO A 17 -6.08 1.89 -6.04
CA PRO A 17 -5.77 0.96 -7.12
C PRO A 17 -6.98 0.47 -7.90
N GLY A 18 -8.15 0.39 -7.25
CA GLY A 18 -9.41 0.00 -7.89
C GLY A 18 -9.89 0.97 -8.97
N ASP A 19 -9.36 2.21 -9.01
CA ASP A 19 -9.67 3.18 -10.05
C ASP A 19 -9.19 2.69 -11.43
N LEU A 20 -8.17 1.82 -11.48
CA LEU A 20 -7.70 1.24 -12.75
C LEU A 20 -8.84 0.55 -13.50
N PHE A 21 -9.62 -0.30 -12.83
CA PHE A 21 -10.79 -0.97 -13.43
C PHE A 21 -11.93 -0.01 -13.77
N SER A 22 -12.09 1.06 -12.98
CA SER A 22 -13.18 2.02 -13.18
C SER A 22 -12.90 2.99 -14.34
N LEU A 23 -11.63 3.22 -14.69
CA LEU A 23 -11.22 4.28 -15.61
C LEU A 23 -10.59 3.77 -16.91
N SER A 24 -9.97 2.59 -16.91
CA SER A 24 -9.40 1.99 -18.15
C SER A 24 -10.48 1.46 -19.10
N GLY A 25 -11.66 1.09 -18.57
CA GLY A 25 -12.66 0.33 -19.31
C GLY A 25 -12.29 -1.14 -19.54
N ASN A 26 -11.16 -1.58 -18.99
CA ASN A 26 -10.68 -2.96 -19.06
C ASN A 26 -11.18 -3.79 -17.89
N GLU A 27 -11.38 -5.08 -18.16
CA GLU A 27 -11.76 -6.08 -17.17
C GLU A 27 -10.54 -6.89 -16.71
N LEU A 28 -10.71 -7.73 -15.69
CA LEU A 28 -9.61 -8.57 -15.16
C LEU A 28 -8.91 -9.38 -16.25
N ALA A 29 -9.65 -9.90 -17.22
CA ALA A 29 -9.12 -10.75 -18.28
C ALA A 29 -8.10 -10.02 -19.18
N ASP A 30 -8.25 -8.71 -19.36
CA ASP A 30 -7.37 -7.92 -20.21
C ASP A 30 -5.97 -7.77 -19.61
N TYR A 31 -5.86 -7.88 -18.28
CA TYR A 31 -4.61 -7.83 -17.52
C TYR A 31 -3.95 -9.20 -17.33
N LEU A 32 -4.47 -10.25 -17.96
CA LEU A 32 -3.86 -11.57 -17.88
C LEU A 32 -2.95 -11.85 -19.09
N ASP A 33 -1.90 -12.63 -18.87
CA ASP A 33 -1.09 -13.23 -19.91
C ASP A 33 -1.75 -14.51 -20.47
N ASP A 34 -1.09 -15.12 -21.45
CA ASP A 34 -1.57 -16.34 -22.11
C ASP A 34 -1.62 -17.56 -21.15
N ASP A 35 -0.88 -17.51 -20.05
CA ASP A 35 -0.86 -18.52 -19.00
C ASP A 35 -1.90 -18.25 -17.89
N GLY A 36 -2.64 -17.13 -17.99
CA GLY A 36 -3.64 -16.69 -17.02
C GLY A 36 -3.06 -16.04 -15.76
N ASN A 37 -1.79 -15.64 -15.76
CA ASN A 37 -1.19 -14.85 -14.69
C ASN A 37 -1.36 -13.37 -14.97
N VAL A 38 -1.21 -12.54 -13.93
CA VAL A 38 -1.29 -11.08 -14.09
C VAL A 38 -0.06 -10.60 -14.85
N ASP A 39 -0.28 -9.87 -15.94
CA ASP A 39 0.74 -9.21 -16.73
C ASP A 39 1.04 -7.81 -16.15
N PRO A 40 2.19 -7.61 -15.49
CA PRO A 40 2.52 -6.33 -14.86
C PRO A 40 2.79 -5.22 -15.89
N GLU A 41 3.19 -5.55 -17.12
CA GLU A 41 3.47 -4.56 -18.16
C GLU A 41 2.17 -3.94 -18.67
N LYS A 42 1.12 -4.75 -18.86
CA LYS A 42 -0.21 -4.24 -19.21
C LYS A 42 -0.78 -3.34 -18.12
N VAL A 43 -0.65 -3.75 -16.85
CA VAL A 43 -1.10 -2.94 -15.70
C VAL A 43 -0.36 -1.61 -15.67
N ALA A 44 0.97 -1.61 -15.85
CA ALA A 44 1.78 -0.40 -15.84
C ALA A 44 1.40 0.55 -17.00
N ALA A 45 1.18 0.02 -18.21
CA ALA A 45 0.81 0.81 -19.38
C ALA A 45 -0.52 1.57 -19.17
N ASP A 46 -1.55 0.90 -18.65
CA ASP A 46 -2.85 1.53 -18.40
C ASP A 46 -2.81 2.49 -17.21
N VAL A 47 -2.03 2.19 -16.17
CA VAL A 47 -1.79 3.11 -15.07
C VAL A 47 -1.15 4.40 -15.58
N ASP A 48 -0.17 4.31 -16.49
CA ASP A 48 0.47 5.48 -17.10
C ASP A 48 -0.50 6.27 -17.97
N ALA A 49 -1.38 5.60 -18.72
CA ALA A 49 -2.43 6.26 -19.49
C ALA A 49 -3.41 7.03 -18.58
N VAL A 50 -3.90 6.38 -17.52
CA VAL A 50 -4.79 7.01 -16.52
C VAL A 50 -4.11 8.20 -15.85
N LEU A 51 -2.84 8.08 -15.48
CA LEU A 51 -2.09 9.16 -14.84
C LEU A 51 -1.73 10.30 -15.79
N THR A 52 -1.58 10.02 -17.08
CA THR A 52 -1.39 11.05 -18.12
C THR A 52 -2.65 11.90 -18.26
N GLU A 53 -3.82 11.27 -18.27
CA GLU A 53 -5.10 11.98 -18.33
C GLU A 53 -5.47 12.66 -17.01
N ARG A 54 -5.15 12.01 -15.88
CA ARG A 54 -5.53 12.43 -14.53
C ARG A 54 -4.33 12.38 -13.57
N PRO A 55 -3.41 13.35 -13.66
CA PRO A 55 -2.21 13.38 -12.82
C PRO A 55 -2.49 13.40 -11.31
N GLY A 56 -3.67 13.89 -10.91
CA GLY A 56 -4.11 13.99 -9.51
C GLY A 56 -4.47 12.65 -8.85
N LEU A 57 -4.57 11.55 -9.61
CA LEU A 57 -4.81 10.21 -9.06
C LEU A 57 -3.55 9.50 -8.59
N ARG A 58 -2.38 10.12 -8.80
CA ARG A 58 -1.09 9.58 -8.35
C ARG A 58 -1.08 9.42 -6.84
N LYS A 59 -0.47 8.33 -6.38
CA LYS A 59 -0.19 8.06 -4.97
C LYS A 59 0.56 9.23 -4.37
N ASN A 60 0.06 9.73 -3.23
CA ASN A 60 0.71 10.83 -2.53
C ASN A 60 2.05 10.36 -1.95
N ALA A 61 3.13 11.04 -2.34
CA ALA A 61 4.43 10.89 -1.71
C ALA A 61 4.60 12.01 -0.67
N PRO A 62 5.11 11.71 0.55
CA PRO A 62 5.38 12.73 1.54
C PRO A 62 6.22 13.87 0.93
N ALA A 63 5.77 15.12 1.11
CA ALA A 63 6.49 16.31 0.64
C ALA A 63 7.73 16.63 1.50
N PHE A 64 7.91 15.91 2.61
CA PHE A 64 9.02 16.04 3.53
C PHE A 64 9.81 14.74 3.55
N ASP A 65 11.10 14.82 3.89
CA ASP A 65 11.92 13.64 4.17
C ASP A 65 11.35 12.91 5.39
N PRO A 66 10.84 11.68 5.27
CA PRO A 66 10.27 10.94 6.39
C PRO A 66 11.29 10.66 7.51
N SER A 67 12.60 10.75 7.24
CA SER A 67 13.64 10.62 8.26
C SER A 67 13.91 11.92 9.03
N GLN A 68 13.32 13.05 8.61
CA GLN A 68 13.53 14.37 9.21
C GLN A 68 12.23 14.91 9.82
N GLY A 69 12.34 15.67 10.91
CA GLY A 69 11.20 16.44 11.44
C GLY A 69 10.09 15.65 12.13
N LEU A 70 10.13 14.31 12.19
CA LEU A 70 9.15 13.49 12.93
C LEU A 70 9.35 13.43 14.46
N GLY A 71 10.35 14.12 15.00
CA GLY A 71 10.61 14.14 16.44
C GLY A 71 10.98 12.77 17.00
N GLY A 72 12.17 12.28 16.63
CA GLY A 72 12.71 11.01 17.10
C GLY A 72 12.30 9.83 16.22
N SER A 73 13.22 8.90 16.04
CA SER A 73 12.93 7.61 15.42
C SER A 73 11.65 7.05 16.02
N LEU A 74 10.83 6.39 15.22
CA LEU A 74 9.88 5.39 15.69
C LEU A 74 10.70 4.33 16.45
N GLN A 75 11.11 4.63 17.68
CA GLN A 75 11.43 3.62 18.66
C GLN A 75 10.11 2.89 18.77
N ALA A 76 10.03 1.76 18.06
CA ALA A 76 8.96 0.81 18.18
C ALA A 76 8.65 0.77 19.67
N LYS A 77 7.44 1.21 20.05
CA LYS A 77 7.01 1.20 21.45
C LYS A 77 7.43 -0.16 21.98
N ARG A 78 8.36 -0.19 22.94
CA ARG A 78 8.89 -1.44 23.48
C ARG A 78 7.68 -2.29 23.81
N GLU A 79 7.53 -3.42 23.12
CA GLU A 79 6.42 -4.31 23.39
C GLU A 79 6.59 -4.83 24.82
N PRO A 80 5.53 -4.81 25.64
CA PRO A 80 5.61 -5.35 26.98
C PRO A 80 6.03 -6.82 26.89
N THR A 81 7.07 -7.17 27.63
CA THR A 81 7.63 -8.51 27.68
C THR A 81 7.09 -9.27 28.88
N LEU A 82 7.30 -10.59 28.90
CA LEU A 82 7.05 -11.40 30.09
C LEU A 82 7.84 -10.89 31.32
N ALA A 83 9.02 -10.29 31.11
CA ALA A 83 9.82 -9.71 32.18
C ALA A 83 9.12 -8.50 32.83
N ASP A 84 8.32 -7.73 32.06
CA ASP A 84 7.53 -6.62 32.58
C ASP A 84 6.34 -7.13 33.43
N LEU A 85 5.76 -8.29 33.09
CA LEU A 85 4.75 -8.94 33.91
C LEU A 85 5.32 -9.47 35.25
N LEU A 86 6.54 -9.99 35.24
CA LEU A 86 7.21 -10.52 36.43
C LEU A 86 7.79 -9.42 37.33
N SER A 87 8.08 -8.25 36.75
CA SER A 87 8.65 -7.10 37.48
C SER A 87 7.61 -6.07 37.90
N ALA A 88 6.33 -6.25 37.52
CA ALA A 88 5.26 -5.35 37.91
C ALA A 88 5.02 -5.42 39.42
N PRO A 89 4.97 -4.28 40.15
CA PRO A 89 4.68 -4.27 41.57
C PRO A 89 3.27 -4.81 41.84
N PRO A 90 3.02 -5.47 42.98
CA PRO A 90 1.71 -6.02 43.30
C PRO A 90 0.67 -4.90 43.32
N GLN A 91 -0.25 -4.95 42.38
CA GLN A 91 -1.42 -4.09 42.36
C GLN A 91 -2.30 -4.54 43.54
N HIS A 92 -2.28 -3.83 44.66
CA HIS A 92 -3.17 -4.12 45.79
C HIS A 92 -4.61 -3.78 45.39
N PRO A 93 -5.54 -4.75 45.33
CA PRO A 93 -6.95 -4.42 45.30
C PRO A 93 -7.37 -3.96 46.70
N TYR A 94 -8.08 -2.83 46.78
CA TYR A 94 -8.82 -2.43 47.97
C TYR A 94 -9.97 -3.40 48.25
#